data_AF-A0A4Q3G353-F1
#
_entry.id   AF-A0A4Q3G353-F1
#
_cell.length_a   1.000
_cell.length_b   1.000
_cell.length_c   1.000
_cell.angle_alpha   90.00
_cell.angle_beta   90.00
_cell.angle_gamma   90.00
#
_symmetry.space_group_name_H-M   'P 1'
#
loop_
_entity.id
_entity.type
_entity.pdbx_description
1 polymer ?
#
loop_
_entity_poly.entity_id
_entity_poly.type
_entity_poly.pdbx_seq_one_letter_code
_entity_poly.pdbx_strand_id
1 'polypeptide(L)'
;MIQGAYSYIDRQCFFDDKSKMTASSHQDDSTPPTPISAQASARFERQKQRILDAATVSLNQKGVWGMTLQEVAAALDLRTSSVTYYFKRRDQLAAAVFEDSLSRLAGIADRAGSEPTPRERVARYVELYFDQIASALRGQSRPFASLSEIRAMEQGARSTLIAQYQEIFRSVRAFFGPFDTNERKRLLTARAHILNEALFWSEIWLQRFAIGDFPNVRQRLLAVLDGGLVTPGKEWNTEPVHTDVVSEDDDHQAYLRVAVRLINDFGYKGASVERIAGELKRTKTSFYRDIDSKDELVAACSRDSYHRLAALQHMAHHRQTSAWGRIATTLSSALALQFRGEFPLLRSSALQAMPA
;
A
#
# COMPACT_ATOMS: atom_id res chain seq x y z
N MET A 1 8.02 -2.78 10.72
CA MET A 1 7.92 -2.36 9.29
C MET A 1 6.59 -1.64 9.01
N ILE A 2 6.04 -0.95 10.01
CA ILE A 2 4.62 -0.57 10.07
C ILE A 2 4.60 0.90 10.45
N GLN A 3 4.27 1.81 9.53
CA GLN A 3 3.50 3.05 9.82
C GLN A 3 3.44 4.08 8.70
N GLY A 4 4.35 4.07 7.74
CA GLY A 4 4.48 5.28 6.91
C GLY A 4 3.36 5.51 5.87
N ALA A 5 2.64 4.47 5.43
CA ALA A 5 1.52 4.66 4.49
C ALA A 5 0.33 5.36 5.15
N TYR A 6 0.34 5.40 6.48
CA TYR A 6 -0.71 6.01 7.27
C TYR A 6 -0.31 7.33 7.92
N SER A 7 0.97 7.77 7.99
CA SER A 7 1.29 9.01 8.73
C SER A 7 0.69 10.29 8.11
N TYR A 8 0.45 10.33 6.79
CA TYR A 8 -0.26 11.43 6.14
C TYR A 8 -1.80 11.30 6.26
N ILE A 9 -2.29 10.07 6.41
CA ILE A 9 -3.72 9.72 6.57
C ILE A 9 -4.14 9.83 8.06
N ASP A 10 -3.24 9.59 9.00
CA ASP A 10 -3.42 9.62 10.46
C ASP A 10 -3.33 11.03 11.03
N ARG A 11 -2.50 11.93 10.45
CA ARG A 11 -2.47 13.33 10.88
C ARG A 11 -3.82 14.03 10.66
N GLN A 12 -4.56 13.66 9.62
CA GLN A 12 -5.92 14.15 9.35
C GLN A 12 -7.02 13.35 10.03
N CYS A 13 -6.75 12.14 10.55
CA CYS A 13 -7.71 11.44 11.41
C CYS A 13 -7.70 11.93 12.88
N PHE A 14 -6.73 12.77 13.25
CA PHE A 14 -6.55 13.26 14.62
C PHE A 14 -7.13 14.66 14.87
N PHE A 15 -7.46 15.44 13.83
CA PHE A 15 -8.04 16.77 13.96
C PHE A 15 -9.10 17.01 12.88
N ASP A 16 -10.14 17.73 13.28
CA ASP A 16 -11.30 18.22 12.50
C ASP A 16 -12.55 17.32 12.45
N ASP A 17 -13.30 17.38 13.55
CA ASP A 17 -14.76 17.27 13.54
C ASP A 17 -15.36 18.67 13.72
N LYS A 18 -15.56 19.41 12.62
CA LYS A 18 -16.61 20.45 12.49
C LYS A 18 -16.83 20.79 11.01
N SER A 19 -17.98 20.42 10.47
CA SER A 19 -18.63 21.12 9.35
C SER A 19 -20.12 20.81 9.31
N LYS A 20 -20.95 21.76 9.74
CA LYS A 20 -22.38 21.81 9.41
C LYS A 20 -22.52 22.53 8.07
N MET A 21 -23.13 21.88 7.09
CA MET A 21 -23.52 22.47 5.79
C MET A 21 -25.00 22.85 5.83
N THR A 22 -25.29 24.12 5.55
CA THR A 22 -26.61 24.64 5.18
C THR A 22 -26.82 24.49 3.68
N ALA A 23 -27.96 23.95 3.29
CA ALA A 23 -28.37 23.77 1.90
C ALA A 23 -28.81 25.10 1.26
N SER A 24 -28.40 25.32 0.01
CA SER A 24 -29.04 26.29 -0.90
C SER A 24 -29.29 25.60 -2.24
N SER A 25 -30.55 25.62 -2.66
CA SER A 25 -31.08 25.03 -3.88
C SER A 25 -30.89 25.96 -5.07
N HIS A 26 -30.13 25.52 -6.08
CA HIS A 26 -30.19 26.08 -7.42
C HIS A 26 -30.69 24.99 -8.38
N GLN A 27 -31.86 25.24 -8.98
CA GLN A 27 -32.41 24.49 -10.11
C GLN A 27 -31.58 24.79 -11.35
N ASP A 28 -31.02 23.74 -11.97
CA ASP A 28 -30.35 23.82 -13.26
C ASP A 28 -31.21 23.09 -14.29
N ASP A 29 -31.73 23.87 -15.25
CA ASP A 29 -32.58 23.44 -16.34
C ASP A 29 -31.69 22.78 -17.41
N SER A 30 -31.62 21.44 -17.37
CA SER A 30 -30.87 20.67 -18.37
C SER A 30 -31.72 19.54 -18.94
N THR A 31 -32.00 19.67 -20.23
CA THR A 31 -32.67 18.71 -21.10
C THR A 31 -32.06 17.31 -20.94
N PRO A 32 -32.84 16.24 -20.70
CA PRO A 32 -32.28 14.92 -20.45
C PRO A 32 -31.64 14.35 -21.73
N PRO A 33 -30.44 13.73 -21.64
CA PRO A 33 -29.82 13.08 -22.78
C PRO A 33 -30.66 11.88 -23.23
N THR A 34 -30.76 11.72 -24.55
CA THR A 34 -31.52 10.67 -25.24
C THR A 34 -31.15 9.27 -24.72
N PRO A 35 -32.11 8.36 -24.45
CA PRO A 35 -31.80 7.04 -23.89
C PRO A 35 -31.00 6.19 -24.87
N ILE A 36 -29.74 5.89 -24.50
CA ILE A 36 -28.89 4.92 -25.18
C ILE A 36 -29.56 3.55 -25.05
N SER A 37 -29.69 2.80 -26.15
CA SER A 37 -30.26 1.44 -26.10
C SER A 37 -29.47 0.55 -25.13
N ALA A 38 -30.17 -0.34 -24.42
CA ALA A 38 -29.55 -1.21 -23.41
C ALA A 38 -28.35 -2.02 -23.95
N GLN A 39 -28.37 -2.40 -25.23
CA GLN A 39 -27.27 -3.09 -25.90
C GLN A 39 -26.05 -2.19 -26.13
N ALA A 40 -26.25 -0.92 -26.51
CA ALA A 40 -25.16 0.04 -26.70
C ALA A 40 -24.49 0.40 -25.35
N SER A 41 -25.29 0.54 -24.28
CA SER A 41 -24.78 0.72 -22.91
C SER A 41 -23.96 -0.50 -22.46
N ALA A 42 -24.46 -1.73 -22.68
CA ALA A 42 -23.73 -2.95 -22.33
C ALA A 42 -22.44 -3.15 -23.14
N ARG A 43 -22.36 -2.66 -24.38
CA ARG A 43 -21.13 -2.68 -25.18
C ARG A 43 -20.13 -1.64 -24.66
N PHE A 44 -20.61 -0.45 -24.34
CA PHE A 44 -19.80 0.62 -23.76
C PHE A 44 -19.12 0.17 -22.46
N GLU A 45 -19.89 -0.39 -21.52
CA GLU A 45 -19.34 -0.85 -20.24
C GLU A 45 -18.35 -2.02 -20.41
N ARG A 46 -18.64 -2.97 -21.31
CA ARG A 46 -17.68 -4.04 -21.62
C ARG A 46 -16.35 -3.51 -22.16
N GLN A 47 -16.39 -2.52 -23.05
CA GLN A 47 -15.19 -1.93 -23.61
C GLN A 47 -14.42 -1.09 -22.57
N LYS A 48 -15.13 -0.33 -21.74
CA LYS A 48 -14.55 0.38 -20.58
C LYS A 48 -13.85 -0.59 -19.64
N GLN A 49 -14.45 -1.73 -19.36
CA GLN A 49 -13.84 -2.74 -18.47
C GLN A 49 -12.57 -3.34 -19.06
N ARG A 50 -12.55 -3.66 -20.36
CA ARG A 50 -11.33 -4.11 -21.05
C ARG A 50 -10.19 -3.09 -20.95
N ILE A 51 -10.51 -1.79 -21.05
CA ILE A 51 -9.53 -0.70 -20.86
C ILE A 51 -9.00 -0.69 -19.43
N LEU A 52 -9.88 -0.83 -18.44
CA LEU A 52 -9.48 -0.90 -17.03
C LEU A 52 -8.63 -2.14 -16.71
N ASP A 53 -8.92 -3.29 -17.33
CA ASP A 53 -8.13 -4.53 -17.22
C ASP A 53 -6.69 -4.30 -17.68
N ALA A 54 -6.50 -3.82 -18.91
CA ALA A 54 -5.17 -3.53 -19.46
C ALA A 54 -4.44 -2.43 -18.69
N ALA A 55 -5.15 -1.38 -18.27
CA ALA A 55 -4.60 -0.29 -17.48
C ALA A 55 -4.11 -0.75 -16.11
N THR A 56 -4.83 -1.66 -15.44
CA THR A 56 -4.43 -2.18 -14.13
C THR A 56 -3.13 -2.99 -14.21
N VAL A 57 -2.98 -3.82 -15.24
CA VAL A 57 -1.73 -4.56 -15.50
C VAL A 57 -0.58 -3.60 -15.76
N SER A 58 -0.78 -2.60 -16.64
CA SER A 58 0.23 -1.60 -16.94
C SER A 58 0.62 -0.76 -15.70
N LEU A 59 -0.35 -0.41 -14.85
CA LEU A 59 -0.12 0.36 -13.63
C LEU A 59 0.69 -0.47 -12.62
N ASN A 60 0.36 -1.74 -12.42
CA ASN A 60 1.09 -2.60 -11.50
C ASN A 60 2.53 -2.88 -11.93
N GLN A 61 2.80 -2.89 -13.25
CA GLN A 61 4.14 -3.13 -13.79
C GLN A 61 4.99 -1.84 -13.86
N LYS A 62 4.41 -0.69 -14.20
CA LYS A 62 5.17 0.53 -14.53
C LYS A 62 4.94 1.70 -13.56
N GLY A 63 4.05 1.52 -12.60
CA GLY A 63 3.53 2.57 -11.72
C GLY A 63 2.62 3.58 -12.44
N VAL A 64 1.97 4.46 -11.68
CA VAL A 64 1.01 5.46 -12.21
C VAL A 64 1.64 6.34 -13.28
N TRP A 65 2.88 6.80 -13.05
CA TRP A 65 3.57 7.70 -13.98
C TRP A 65 4.10 7.00 -15.23
N GLY A 66 4.36 5.69 -15.15
CA GLY A 66 4.85 4.90 -16.29
C GLY A 66 3.75 4.41 -17.23
N MET A 67 2.51 4.38 -16.77
CA MET A 67 1.35 4.03 -17.59
C MET A 67 1.00 5.15 -18.59
N THR A 68 0.68 4.79 -19.84
CA THR A 68 0.20 5.76 -20.85
C THR A 68 -1.06 5.27 -21.57
N LEU A 69 -1.89 6.19 -22.06
CA LEU A 69 -3.10 5.84 -22.83
C LEU A 69 -2.76 5.10 -24.14
N GLN A 70 -1.63 5.43 -24.76
CA GLN A 70 -1.15 4.80 -25.99
C GLN A 70 -0.77 3.34 -25.75
N GLU A 71 -0.03 3.05 -24.70
CA GLU A 71 0.35 1.67 -24.36
C GLU A 71 -0.87 0.82 -23.99
N VAL A 72 -1.82 1.38 -23.23
CA VAL A 72 -3.09 0.69 -22.90
C VAL A 72 -3.90 0.41 -24.16
N ALA A 73 -3.93 1.34 -25.12
CA ALA A 73 -4.59 1.12 -26.41
C ALA A 73 -3.89 0.02 -27.22
N ALA A 74 -2.56 0.04 -27.31
CA ALA A 74 -1.77 -0.95 -28.00
C ALA A 74 -1.95 -2.36 -27.41
N ALA A 75 -2.01 -2.48 -26.09
CA ALA A 75 -2.26 -3.75 -25.40
C ALA A 75 -3.63 -4.38 -25.71
N LEU A 76 -4.58 -3.59 -26.23
CA LEU A 76 -5.92 -4.03 -26.59
C LEU A 76 -6.14 -4.08 -28.11
N ASP A 77 -5.10 -3.84 -28.92
CA ASP A 77 -5.18 -3.66 -30.36
C ASP A 77 -6.21 -2.57 -30.76
N LEU A 78 -6.17 -1.45 -30.04
CA LEU A 78 -7.04 -0.29 -30.24
C LEU A 78 -6.22 0.93 -30.66
N ARG A 79 -6.88 1.86 -31.35
CA ARG A 79 -6.33 3.20 -31.56
C ARG A 79 -6.36 3.97 -30.24
N THR A 80 -5.37 4.83 -29.99
CA THR A 80 -5.36 5.71 -28.81
C THR A 80 -6.64 6.55 -28.71
N SER A 81 -7.21 6.97 -29.85
CA SER A 81 -8.49 7.69 -29.90
C SER A 81 -9.68 6.92 -29.32
N SER A 82 -9.65 5.58 -29.38
CA SER A 82 -10.67 4.72 -28.78
C SER A 82 -10.59 4.72 -27.26
N VAL A 83 -9.38 4.85 -26.67
CA VAL A 83 -9.20 4.96 -25.22
C VAL A 83 -9.54 6.38 -24.75
N THR A 84 -9.15 7.41 -25.50
CA THR A 84 -9.46 8.82 -25.16
C THR A 84 -10.94 9.17 -25.27
N TYR A 85 -11.74 8.30 -25.90
CA TYR A 85 -13.21 8.37 -25.83
C TYR A 85 -13.71 8.14 -24.39
N TYR A 86 -13.13 7.18 -23.66
CA TYR A 86 -13.52 6.84 -22.28
C TYR A 86 -12.75 7.66 -21.23
N PHE A 87 -11.45 7.87 -21.44
CA PHE A 87 -10.57 8.53 -20.47
C PHE A 87 -9.72 9.59 -21.17
N LYS A 88 -10.02 10.86 -20.93
CA LYS A 88 -9.36 11.99 -21.62
C LYS A 88 -7.89 12.12 -21.25
N ARG A 89 -7.55 11.74 -20.01
CA ARG A 89 -6.22 11.89 -19.44
C ARG A 89 -5.80 10.59 -18.75
N ARG A 90 -4.49 10.34 -18.74
CA ARG A 90 -3.89 9.24 -17.97
C ARG A 90 -4.32 9.27 -16.50
N ASP A 91 -4.33 10.44 -15.86
CA ASP A 91 -4.69 10.55 -14.44
C ASP A 91 -6.14 10.14 -14.18
N GLN A 92 -7.05 10.40 -15.13
CA GLN A 92 -8.44 9.96 -15.05
C GLN A 92 -8.54 8.44 -15.15
N LEU A 93 -7.77 7.82 -16.06
CA LEU A 93 -7.69 6.37 -16.18
C LEU A 93 -7.11 5.72 -14.91
N ALA A 94 -6.04 6.30 -14.36
CA ALA A 94 -5.43 5.83 -13.12
C ALA A 94 -6.40 5.92 -11.93
N ALA A 95 -7.12 7.03 -11.79
CA ALA A 95 -8.15 7.20 -10.77
C ALA A 95 -9.23 6.11 -10.89
N ALA A 96 -9.76 5.88 -12.10
CA ALA A 96 -10.78 4.86 -12.33
C ALA A 96 -10.28 3.43 -12.03
N VAL A 97 -9.00 3.14 -12.29
CA VAL A 97 -8.38 1.86 -11.92
C VAL A 97 -8.35 1.66 -10.40
N PHE A 98 -8.01 2.71 -9.64
CA PHE A 98 -8.02 2.65 -8.17
C PHE A 98 -9.44 2.59 -7.60
N GLU A 99 -10.38 3.38 -8.12
CA GLU A 99 -11.79 3.38 -7.70
C GLU A 99 -12.42 1.99 -7.84
N ASP A 100 -12.16 1.30 -8.96
CA ASP A 100 -12.61 -0.09 -9.13
C ASP A 100 -11.97 -1.04 -8.10
N SER A 101 -10.65 -0.93 -7.90
CA SER A 101 -9.93 -1.78 -6.94
C SER A 101 -10.45 -1.57 -5.52
N LEU A 102 -10.68 -0.32 -5.12
CA LEU A 102 -11.23 0.05 -3.82
C LEU A 102 -12.68 -0.42 -3.69
N SER A 103 -13.52 -0.26 -4.71
CA SER A 103 -14.91 -0.74 -4.72
C SER A 103 -14.98 -2.27 -4.53
N ARG A 104 -14.12 -3.02 -5.22
CA ARG A 104 -14.05 -4.48 -5.08
C ARG A 104 -13.53 -4.90 -3.71
N LEU A 105 -12.53 -4.19 -3.18
CA LEU A 105 -12.01 -4.43 -1.84
C LEU A 105 -13.05 -4.11 -0.75
N ALA A 106 -13.81 -3.02 -0.91
CA ALA A 106 -14.95 -2.69 -0.06
C ALA A 106 -15.98 -3.82 -0.06
N GLY A 107 -16.37 -4.30 -1.25
CA GLY A 107 -17.29 -5.44 -1.37
C GLY A 107 -16.78 -6.73 -0.74
N ILE A 108 -15.46 -6.99 -0.76
CA ILE A 108 -14.86 -8.11 -0.02
C ILE A 108 -14.97 -7.87 1.50
N ALA A 109 -14.63 -6.66 1.97
CA ALA A 109 -14.68 -6.31 3.39
C ALA A 109 -16.11 -6.37 3.94
N ASP A 110 -17.11 -5.90 3.20
CA ASP A 110 -18.52 -5.88 3.62
C ASP A 110 -19.10 -7.30 3.70
N ARG A 111 -18.82 -8.14 2.70
CA ARG A 111 -19.22 -9.57 2.73
C ARG A 111 -18.60 -10.29 3.91
N ALA A 112 -17.31 -10.06 4.17
CA ALA A 112 -16.63 -10.67 5.31
C ALA A 112 -17.16 -10.12 6.65
N GLY A 113 -17.45 -8.82 6.74
CA GLY A 113 -17.97 -8.17 7.93
C GLY A 113 -19.36 -8.65 8.36
N SER A 114 -20.10 -9.30 7.46
CA SER A 114 -21.42 -9.88 7.72
C SER A 114 -21.35 -11.19 8.51
N GLU A 115 -20.17 -11.80 8.67
CA GLU A 115 -20.00 -13.01 9.47
C GLU A 115 -20.23 -12.74 10.97
N PRO A 116 -20.70 -13.74 11.75
CA PRO A 116 -21.20 -13.50 13.10
C PRO A 116 -20.08 -13.16 14.10
N THR A 117 -18.93 -13.85 14.04
CA THR A 117 -17.84 -13.65 15.00
C THR A 117 -16.62 -12.94 14.37
N PRO A 118 -15.79 -12.23 15.17
CA PRO A 118 -14.55 -11.64 14.68
C PRO A 118 -13.63 -12.64 13.96
N ARG A 119 -13.55 -13.88 14.45
CA ARG A 119 -12.74 -14.94 13.84
C ARG A 119 -13.25 -15.30 12.45
N GLU A 120 -14.56 -15.48 12.29
CA GLU A 120 -15.19 -15.81 11.01
C GLU A 120 -15.07 -14.65 10.02
N ARG A 121 -15.22 -13.40 10.47
CA ARG A 121 -15.01 -12.20 9.62
C ARG A 121 -13.59 -12.18 9.05
N VAL A 122 -12.58 -12.40 9.88
CA VAL A 122 -11.18 -12.48 9.42
C VAL A 122 -10.99 -13.65 8.47
N ALA A 123 -11.48 -14.84 8.81
CA ALA A 123 -11.38 -16.03 7.95
C ALA A 123 -12.00 -15.81 6.57
N ARG A 124 -13.21 -15.23 6.53
CA ARG A 124 -13.93 -14.91 5.30
C ARG A 124 -13.24 -13.82 4.47
N TYR A 125 -12.66 -12.82 5.12
CA TYR A 125 -11.89 -11.78 4.44
C TYR A 125 -10.65 -12.35 3.74
N VAL A 126 -9.88 -13.18 4.46
CA VAL A 126 -8.69 -13.86 3.90
C VAL A 126 -9.10 -14.80 2.76
N GLU A 127 -10.18 -15.56 2.92
CA GLU A 127 -10.74 -16.41 1.85
C GLU A 127 -11.06 -15.63 0.59
N LEU A 128 -11.92 -14.62 0.69
CA LEU A 128 -12.37 -13.83 -0.46
C LEU A 128 -11.20 -13.12 -1.14
N TYR A 129 -10.20 -12.68 -0.38
CA TYR A 129 -9.00 -12.07 -0.93
C TYR A 129 -8.13 -13.10 -1.69
N PHE A 130 -7.95 -14.31 -1.15
CA PHE A 130 -7.22 -15.38 -1.83
C PHE A 130 -7.94 -15.86 -3.09
N ASP A 131 -9.27 -15.96 -3.06
CA ASP A 131 -10.07 -16.31 -4.23
C ASP A 131 -9.94 -15.27 -5.33
N GLN A 132 -9.87 -13.99 -4.94
CA GLN A 132 -9.62 -12.89 -5.87
C GLN A 132 -8.23 -13.01 -6.52
N ILE A 133 -7.18 -13.31 -5.74
CA ILE A 133 -5.83 -13.53 -6.30
C ILE A 133 -5.82 -14.75 -7.23
N ALA A 134 -6.41 -15.87 -6.80
CA ALA A 134 -6.49 -17.08 -7.60
C ALA A 134 -7.25 -16.87 -8.91
N SER A 135 -8.34 -16.11 -8.87
CA SER A 135 -9.12 -15.72 -10.04
C SER A 135 -8.30 -14.84 -11.00
N ALA A 136 -7.53 -13.88 -10.47
CA ALA A 136 -6.65 -13.05 -11.28
C ALA A 136 -5.51 -13.85 -11.94
N LEU A 137 -4.89 -14.77 -11.21
CA LEU A 137 -3.84 -15.66 -11.75
C LEU A 137 -4.37 -16.61 -12.83
N ARG A 138 -5.66 -16.97 -12.80
CA ARG A 138 -6.32 -17.74 -13.87
C ARG A 138 -6.80 -16.89 -15.04
N GLY A 139 -6.60 -15.57 -15.01
CA GLY A 139 -7.13 -14.64 -16.03
C GLY A 139 -8.65 -14.51 -16.03
N GLN A 140 -9.32 -14.90 -14.94
CA GLN A 140 -10.78 -14.87 -14.81
C GLN A 140 -11.29 -13.55 -14.21
N SER A 141 -10.41 -12.80 -13.54
CA SER A 141 -10.70 -11.45 -13.07
C SER A 141 -9.44 -10.59 -13.12
N ARG A 142 -9.63 -9.28 -12.91
CA ARG A 142 -8.54 -8.31 -12.87
C ARG A 142 -7.81 -8.35 -11.52
N PRO A 143 -6.47 -8.25 -11.46
CA PRO A 143 -5.77 -8.06 -10.19
C PRO A 143 -6.18 -6.73 -9.52
N PHE A 144 -5.84 -6.56 -8.25
CA PHE A 144 -5.97 -5.25 -7.61
C PHE A 144 -4.88 -4.32 -8.13
N ALA A 145 -5.20 -3.04 -8.27
CA ALA A 145 -4.19 -2.02 -8.45
C ALA A 145 -3.37 -1.88 -7.16
N SER A 146 -2.05 -1.74 -7.27
CA SER A 146 -1.18 -1.52 -6.12
C SER A 146 -1.53 -0.21 -5.41
N LEU A 147 -2.23 -0.30 -4.28
CA LEU A 147 -2.75 0.87 -3.56
C LEU A 147 -1.64 1.80 -3.06
N SER A 148 -0.39 1.34 -3.00
CA SER A 148 0.75 2.20 -2.67
C SER A 148 0.96 3.33 -3.68
N GLU A 149 0.57 3.12 -4.94
CA GLU A 149 0.70 4.08 -6.02
C GLU A 149 -0.32 5.24 -5.93
N ILE A 150 -1.33 5.17 -5.05
CA ILE A 150 -2.25 6.29 -4.79
C ILE A 150 -1.47 7.54 -4.34
N ARG A 151 -0.33 7.38 -3.66
CA ARG A 151 0.51 8.51 -3.22
C ARG A 151 1.06 9.33 -4.38
N ALA A 152 1.23 8.70 -5.54
CA ALA A 152 1.77 9.30 -6.76
C ALA A 152 0.71 10.07 -7.56
N MET A 153 -0.57 10.01 -7.15
CA MET A 153 -1.68 10.74 -7.78
C MET A 153 -1.66 12.23 -7.42
N GLU A 154 -2.24 13.04 -8.32
CA GLU A 154 -2.52 14.46 -8.09
C GLU A 154 -3.41 14.68 -6.86
N GLN A 155 -3.22 15.80 -6.16
CA GLN A 155 -3.81 16.05 -4.84
C GLN A 155 -5.33 15.79 -4.78
N GLY A 156 -6.10 16.24 -5.78
CA GLY A 156 -7.56 16.09 -5.77
C GLY A 156 -8.04 14.63 -5.91
N ALA A 157 -7.48 13.87 -6.84
CA ALA A 157 -7.79 12.45 -6.98
C ALA A 157 -7.26 11.66 -5.76
N ARG A 158 -6.05 11.99 -5.30
CA ARG A 158 -5.40 11.36 -4.15
C ARG A 158 -6.24 11.46 -2.88
N SER A 159 -6.75 12.65 -2.54
CA SER A 159 -7.56 12.83 -1.32
C SER A 159 -8.85 12.00 -1.35
N THR A 160 -9.50 11.94 -2.52
CA THR A 160 -10.73 11.17 -2.72
C THR A 160 -10.48 9.67 -2.57
N LEU A 161 -9.43 9.15 -3.20
CA LEU A 161 -9.04 7.74 -3.11
C LEU A 161 -8.60 7.35 -1.68
N ILE A 162 -7.88 8.24 -0.99
CA ILE A 162 -7.51 8.03 0.41
C ILE A 162 -8.76 7.94 1.30
N ALA A 163 -9.75 8.81 1.11
CA ALA A 163 -10.99 8.79 1.88
C ALA A 163 -11.76 7.47 1.68
N GLN A 164 -11.86 7.00 0.43
CA GLN A 164 -12.46 5.70 0.13
C GLN A 164 -11.72 4.54 0.83
N TYR A 165 -10.39 4.54 0.77
CA TYR A 165 -9.58 3.54 1.47
C TYR A 165 -9.73 3.60 3.00
N GLN A 166 -9.87 4.80 3.57
CA GLN A 166 -10.14 4.96 4.99
C GLN A 166 -11.47 4.30 5.39
N GLU A 167 -12.53 4.41 4.57
CA GLU A 167 -13.80 3.71 4.86
C GLU A 167 -13.63 2.19 4.89
N ILE A 168 -12.96 1.63 3.89
CA ILE A 168 -12.64 0.19 3.85
C ILE A 168 -11.86 -0.21 5.10
N PHE A 169 -10.87 0.59 5.50
CA PHE A 169 -10.09 0.34 6.70
C PHE A 169 -10.96 0.38 7.97
N ARG A 170 -11.93 1.31 8.06
CA ARG A 170 -12.90 1.35 9.17
C ARG A 170 -13.75 0.08 9.20
N SER A 171 -14.21 -0.42 8.05
CA SER A 171 -14.94 -1.70 7.94
C SER A 171 -14.10 -2.88 8.42
N VAL A 172 -12.84 -2.99 7.98
CA VAL A 172 -11.93 -4.06 8.44
C VAL A 172 -11.63 -3.96 9.94
N ARG A 173 -11.47 -2.75 10.49
CA ARG A 173 -11.32 -2.57 11.95
C ARG A 173 -12.55 -3.05 12.72
N ALA A 174 -13.74 -2.84 12.19
CA ALA A 174 -14.99 -3.28 12.81
C ALA A 174 -15.10 -4.81 12.91
N PHE A 175 -14.29 -5.58 12.16
CA PHE A 175 -14.23 -7.04 12.32
C PHE A 175 -13.91 -7.45 13.75
N PHE A 176 -13.06 -6.68 14.43
CA PHE A 176 -12.56 -7.01 15.76
C PHE A 176 -13.47 -6.52 16.91
N GLY A 177 -14.64 -5.97 16.58
CA GLY A 177 -15.67 -5.55 17.53
C GLY A 177 -15.72 -4.04 17.81
N PRO A 178 -16.61 -3.60 18.71
CA PRO A 178 -16.75 -2.20 19.08
C PRO A 178 -15.57 -1.70 19.92
N PHE A 179 -15.46 -0.38 20.02
CA PHE A 179 -14.52 0.30 20.92
C PHE A 179 -15.22 1.48 21.60
N ASP A 180 -14.92 1.65 22.88
CA ASP A 180 -15.42 2.70 23.78
C ASP A 180 -14.28 3.59 24.31
N THR A 181 -13.05 3.06 24.34
CA THR A 181 -11.84 3.75 24.78
C THR A 181 -10.86 3.99 23.62
N ASN A 182 -10.02 5.01 23.77
CA ASN A 182 -8.93 5.31 22.83
C ASN A 182 -7.91 4.16 22.75
N GLU A 183 -7.64 3.49 23.86
CA GLU A 183 -6.72 2.34 23.89
C GLU A 183 -7.29 1.15 23.10
N ARG A 184 -8.57 0.81 23.31
CA ARG A 184 -9.25 -0.21 22.52
C ARG A 184 -9.24 0.14 21.04
N LYS A 185 -9.56 1.39 20.68
CA LYS A 185 -9.51 1.87 19.28
C LYS A 185 -8.13 1.66 18.67
N ARG A 186 -7.05 2.02 19.38
CA ARG A 186 -5.65 1.83 18.92
C ARG A 186 -5.34 0.35 18.70
N LEU A 187 -5.73 -0.53 19.62
CA LEU A 187 -5.54 -1.98 19.49
C LEU A 187 -6.27 -2.54 18.26
N LEU A 188 -7.53 -2.17 18.04
CA LEU A 188 -8.30 -2.66 16.88
C LEU A 188 -7.75 -2.11 15.57
N THR A 189 -7.33 -0.85 15.55
CA THR A 189 -6.62 -0.23 14.41
C THR A 189 -5.33 -0.99 14.10
N ALA A 190 -4.52 -1.33 15.10
CA ALA A 190 -3.29 -2.11 14.90
C ALA A 190 -3.59 -3.50 14.31
N ARG A 191 -4.62 -4.20 14.81
CA ARG A 191 -5.07 -5.49 14.26
C ARG A 191 -5.49 -5.39 12.80
N ALA A 192 -6.26 -4.36 12.44
CA ALA A 192 -6.69 -4.11 11.07
C ALA A 192 -5.51 -3.83 10.13
N HIS A 193 -4.52 -3.05 10.57
CA HIS A 193 -3.31 -2.81 9.79
C HIS A 193 -2.51 -4.09 9.57
N ILE A 194 -2.30 -4.90 10.61
CA ILE A 194 -1.57 -6.16 10.49
C ILE A 194 -2.27 -7.11 9.51
N LEU A 195 -3.60 -7.21 9.59
CA LEU A 195 -4.39 -8.03 8.67
C LEU A 195 -4.28 -7.55 7.22
N ASN A 196 -4.50 -6.25 6.97
CA ASN A 196 -4.41 -5.71 5.62
C ASN A 196 -2.99 -5.80 5.05
N GLU A 197 -1.96 -5.53 5.85
CA GLU A 197 -0.56 -5.65 5.41
C GLU A 197 -0.21 -7.09 5.04
N ALA A 198 -0.65 -8.07 5.84
CA ALA A 198 -0.45 -9.48 5.55
C ALA A 198 -1.10 -9.90 4.22
N LEU A 199 -2.28 -9.36 3.92
CA LEU A 199 -3.01 -9.65 2.68
C LEU A 199 -2.46 -8.89 1.47
N PHE A 200 -2.18 -7.59 1.58
CA PHE A 200 -1.67 -6.81 0.46
C PHE A 200 -0.29 -7.29 0.00
N TRP A 201 0.53 -7.78 0.94
CA TRP A 201 1.81 -8.40 0.61
C TRP A 201 1.64 -9.82 0.00
N SER A 202 0.47 -10.44 0.11
CA SER A 202 0.22 -11.82 -0.35
C SER A 202 0.33 -12.02 -1.84
N GLU A 203 0.04 -11.02 -2.66
CA GLU A 203 0.21 -11.10 -4.11
C GLU A 203 1.66 -11.41 -4.54
N ILE A 204 2.65 -11.09 -3.70
CA ILE A 204 4.07 -11.28 -4.01
C ILE A 204 4.52 -12.67 -3.62
N TRP A 205 4.25 -13.09 -2.38
CA TRP A 205 4.75 -14.37 -1.90
C TRP A 205 3.86 -15.55 -2.30
N LEU A 206 2.58 -15.33 -2.64
CA LEU A 206 1.71 -16.39 -3.16
C LEU A 206 2.16 -16.89 -4.54
N GLN A 207 2.89 -16.10 -5.32
CA GLN A 207 3.48 -16.54 -6.60
C GLN A 207 4.45 -17.72 -6.45
N ARG A 208 4.92 -17.98 -5.23
CA ARG A 208 5.80 -19.12 -4.90
C ARG A 208 5.04 -20.43 -4.69
N PHE A 209 3.70 -20.41 -4.72
CA PHE A 209 2.84 -21.56 -4.48
C PHE A 209 1.97 -21.83 -5.72
N ALA A 210 1.66 -23.10 -5.98
CA ALA A 210 0.66 -23.42 -7.00
C ALA A 210 -0.72 -22.95 -6.53
N ILE A 211 -1.59 -22.54 -7.46
CA ILE A 211 -2.93 -22.06 -7.14
C ILE A 211 -3.73 -23.13 -6.36
N GLY A 212 -3.50 -24.42 -6.65
CA GLY A 212 -4.12 -25.53 -5.92
C GLY A 212 -3.73 -25.63 -4.44
N ASP A 213 -2.60 -25.05 -4.04
CA ASP A 213 -2.12 -25.06 -2.65
C ASP A 213 -2.69 -23.90 -1.82
N PHE A 214 -3.37 -22.93 -2.44
CA PHE A 214 -3.89 -21.74 -1.76
C PHE A 214 -4.78 -22.08 -0.55
N PRO A 215 -5.66 -23.11 -0.57
CA PRO A 215 -6.42 -23.50 0.61
C PRO A 215 -5.52 -23.88 1.81
N ASN A 216 -4.43 -24.61 1.59
CA ASN A 216 -3.48 -25.01 2.63
C ASN A 216 -2.68 -23.81 3.16
N VAL A 217 -2.25 -22.93 2.25
CA VAL A 217 -1.53 -21.71 2.59
C VAL A 217 -2.41 -20.78 3.43
N ARG A 218 -3.67 -20.58 3.02
CA ARG A 218 -4.69 -19.83 3.75
C ARG A 218 -4.90 -20.38 5.16
N GLN A 219 -5.04 -21.70 5.29
CA GLN A 219 -5.22 -22.35 6.60
C GLN A 219 -4.04 -22.05 7.54
N ARG A 220 -2.80 -22.14 7.04
CA ARG A 220 -1.59 -21.82 7.82
C ARG A 220 -1.52 -20.34 8.20
N LEU A 221 -1.87 -19.44 7.27
CA LEU A 221 -1.94 -18.01 7.56
C LEU A 221 -2.97 -17.71 8.66
N LEU A 222 -4.16 -18.30 8.58
CA LEU A 222 -5.19 -18.13 9.60
C LEU A 222 -4.77 -18.68 10.96
N ALA A 223 -4.07 -19.83 11.00
CA ALA A 223 -3.52 -20.37 12.24
C ALA A 223 -2.55 -19.39 12.92
N VAL A 224 -1.72 -18.67 12.14
CA VAL A 224 -0.82 -17.64 12.65
C VAL A 224 -1.56 -16.38 13.10
N LEU A 225 -2.56 -15.93 12.33
CA LEU A 225 -3.33 -14.72 12.67
C LEU A 225 -4.19 -14.90 13.93
N ASP A 226 -4.69 -16.11 14.15
CA ASP A 226 -5.56 -16.45 15.27
C ASP A 226 -4.78 -16.93 16.51
N GLY A 227 -3.85 -17.86 16.33
CA GLY A 227 -3.07 -18.45 17.42
C GLY A 227 -1.77 -17.72 17.76
N GLY A 228 -1.37 -16.75 16.92
CA GLY A 228 -0.10 -16.06 17.03
C GLY A 228 1.10 -16.91 16.60
N LEU A 229 2.30 -16.39 16.82
CA LEU A 229 3.58 -17.04 16.47
C LEU A 229 4.22 -17.80 17.64
N VAL A 230 3.67 -17.67 18.85
CA VAL A 230 4.35 -18.05 20.10
C VAL A 230 3.45 -18.94 20.94
N THR A 231 4.05 -19.84 21.70
CA THR A 231 3.36 -20.62 22.73
C THR A 231 2.62 -19.69 23.71
N PRO A 232 1.35 -19.97 24.04
CA PRO A 232 0.59 -19.18 25.01
C PRO A 232 1.34 -18.99 26.34
N GLY A 233 1.20 -17.80 26.94
CA GLY A 233 1.81 -17.48 28.24
C GLY A 233 3.26 -16.97 28.18
N LYS A 234 3.86 -16.84 26.99
CA LYS A 234 5.15 -16.14 26.83
C LYS A 234 4.93 -14.62 26.79
N GLU A 235 5.64 -13.91 27.66
CA GLU A 235 5.58 -12.45 27.71
C GLU A 235 6.44 -11.81 26.60
N TRP A 236 5.99 -10.63 26.15
CA TRP A 236 6.78 -9.72 25.34
C TRP A 236 7.57 -8.80 26.27
N ASN A 237 8.75 -9.25 26.72
CA ASN A 237 9.62 -8.48 27.60
C ASN A 237 11.04 -8.47 27.05
N THR A 238 11.31 -7.57 26.11
CA THR A 238 12.64 -7.41 25.51
C THR A 238 13.00 -5.95 25.35
N GLU A 239 14.18 -5.58 25.84
CA GLU A 239 14.76 -4.27 25.57
C GLU A 239 15.22 -4.18 24.10
N PRO A 240 14.85 -3.10 23.38
CA PRO A 240 15.37 -2.86 22.04
C PRO A 240 16.90 -2.73 22.07
N VAL A 241 17.56 -3.40 21.13
CA VAL A 241 18.93 -3.05 20.73
C VAL A 241 18.91 -1.88 19.74
N HIS A 242 19.95 -1.07 19.77
CA HIS A 242 20.14 0.04 18.85
C HIS A 242 21.44 -0.18 18.08
N THR A 243 21.40 -0.02 16.77
CA THR A 243 22.63 0.16 15.99
C THR A 243 23.22 1.51 16.37
N ASP A 244 24.54 1.62 16.39
CA ASP A 244 25.21 2.90 16.62
C ASP A 244 24.67 3.97 15.67
N VAL A 245 24.47 5.17 16.20
CA VAL A 245 23.99 6.32 15.44
C VAL A 245 25.04 6.60 14.38
N VAL A 246 24.64 6.47 13.12
CA VAL A 246 25.46 6.81 11.97
C VAL A 246 25.95 8.25 12.14
N SER A 247 27.27 8.46 12.06
CA SER A 247 27.89 9.78 12.26
C SER A 247 27.16 10.85 11.44
N GLU A 248 26.76 11.93 12.09
CA GLU A 248 26.16 13.08 11.41
C GLU A 248 27.13 13.74 10.42
N ASP A 249 28.43 13.47 10.58
CA ASP A 249 29.50 13.97 9.72
C ASP A 249 29.67 13.18 8.40
N ASP A 250 28.92 12.08 8.20
CA ASP A 250 28.91 11.34 6.93
C ASP A 250 27.84 11.90 5.97
N ASP A 251 28.28 12.77 5.06
CA ASP A 251 27.47 13.38 4.00
C ASP A 251 26.66 12.36 3.19
N HIS A 252 27.21 11.15 2.95
CA HIS A 252 26.53 10.11 2.19
C HIS A 252 25.33 9.53 2.97
N GLN A 253 25.49 9.36 4.28
CA GLN A 253 24.43 8.84 5.15
C GLN A 253 23.35 9.89 5.45
N ALA A 254 23.72 11.16 5.57
CA ALA A 254 22.75 12.26 5.60
C ALA A 254 21.88 12.28 4.33
N TYR A 255 22.49 12.00 3.17
CA TYR A 255 21.77 11.90 1.91
C TYR A 255 20.77 10.73 1.89
N LEU A 256 21.22 9.51 2.19
CA LEU A 256 20.35 8.32 2.19
C LEU A 256 19.16 8.49 3.15
N ARG A 257 19.36 9.16 4.29
CA ARG A 257 18.30 9.48 5.24
C ARG A 257 17.17 10.31 4.64
N VAL A 258 17.52 11.40 3.96
CA VAL A 258 16.53 12.27 3.29
C VAL A 258 15.88 11.55 2.12
N ALA A 259 16.66 10.81 1.32
CA ALA A 259 16.14 10.02 0.22
C ALA A 259 15.11 8.98 0.70
N VAL A 260 15.42 8.21 1.75
CA VAL A 260 14.49 7.22 2.32
C VAL A 260 13.21 7.87 2.83
N ARG A 261 13.30 9.01 3.54
CA ARG A 261 12.12 9.75 3.99
C ARG A 261 11.23 10.17 2.79
N LEU A 262 11.82 10.82 1.79
CA LEU A 262 11.08 11.29 0.62
C LEU A 262 10.49 10.16 -0.23
N ILE A 263 11.22 9.06 -0.42
CA ILE A 263 10.72 7.88 -1.14
C ILE A 263 9.57 7.23 -0.36
N ASN A 264 9.67 7.16 0.97
CA ASN A 264 8.59 6.65 1.80
C ASN A 264 7.33 7.52 1.68
N ASP A 265 7.47 8.85 1.68
CA ASP A 265 6.35 9.78 1.66
C ASP A 265 5.71 9.92 0.27
N PHE A 266 6.51 9.99 -0.79
CA PHE A 266 6.06 10.30 -2.15
C PHE A 266 6.13 9.11 -3.13
N GLY A 267 6.69 7.98 -2.73
CA GLY A 267 6.96 6.83 -3.60
C GLY A 267 8.19 7.03 -4.49
N TYR A 268 8.60 5.94 -5.17
CA TYR A 268 9.78 5.91 -6.04
C TYR A 268 9.74 7.04 -7.08
N LYS A 269 8.68 7.16 -7.89
CA LYS A 269 8.63 8.21 -8.93
C LYS A 269 8.44 9.62 -8.37
N GLY A 270 7.77 9.80 -7.22
CA GLY A 270 7.52 11.11 -6.60
C GLY A 270 8.72 11.74 -5.86
N ALA A 271 9.70 10.94 -5.44
CA ALA A 271 10.96 11.42 -4.87
C ALA A 271 11.99 11.68 -5.98
N SER A 272 11.92 12.84 -6.65
CA SER A 272 12.92 13.21 -7.66
C SER A 272 14.26 13.56 -7.01
N VAL A 273 15.36 13.38 -7.75
CA VAL A 273 16.70 13.79 -7.33
C VAL A 273 16.73 15.27 -6.98
N GLU A 274 16.05 16.10 -7.77
CA GLU A 274 15.92 17.54 -7.51
C GLU A 274 15.25 17.83 -6.18
N ARG A 275 14.20 17.07 -5.81
CA ARG A 275 13.52 17.22 -4.53
C ARG A 275 14.42 16.82 -3.36
N ILE A 276 15.15 15.71 -3.50
CA ILE A 276 16.08 15.21 -2.47
C ILE A 276 17.24 16.19 -2.27
N ALA A 277 17.87 16.66 -3.34
CA ALA A 277 18.95 17.65 -3.29
C ALA A 277 18.46 19.00 -2.72
N GLY A 278 17.24 19.40 -3.07
CA GLY A 278 16.60 20.61 -2.55
C GLY A 278 16.37 20.60 -1.04
N GLU A 279 15.93 19.48 -0.46
CA GLU A 279 15.74 19.35 0.99
C GLU A 279 17.09 19.39 1.76
N LEU A 280 18.16 18.88 1.15
CA LEU A 280 19.52 18.94 1.70
C LEU A 280 20.19 20.32 1.57
N LYS A 281 19.56 21.28 0.86
CA LYS A 281 20.16 22.59 0.51
C LYS A 281 21.54 22.44 -0.17
N ARG A 282 21.76 21.37 -0.92
CA ARG A 282 23.02 21.09 -1.64
C ARG A 282 22.82 21.12 -3.16
N THR A 283 23.90 21.35 -3.90
CA THR A 283 23.87 21.40 -5.37
C THR A 283 23.89 19.99 -5.98
N LYS A 284 23.28 19.86 -7.17
CA LYS A 284 23.21 18.62 -7.96
C LYS A 284 24.61 18.06 -8.32
N THR A 285 25.66 18.87 -8.25
CA THR A 285 27.05 18.48 -8.56
C THR A 285 27.71 17.66 -7.45
N SER A 286 27.30 17.82 -6.19
CA SER A 286 27.76 16.98 -5.07
C SER A 286 27.09 15.59 -5.07
N PHE A 287 26.01 15.43 -5.84
CA PHE A 287 25.14 14.26 -5.85
C PHE A 287 25.66 13.12 -6.77
N TYR A 288 26.28 13.45 -7.91
CA TYR A 288 26.70 12.46 -8.92
C TYR A 288 28.12 11.89 -8.73
N ARG A 289 28.75 12.04 -7.57
CA ARG A 289 30.10 11.51 -7.39
C ARG A 289 30.11 9.98 -7.18
N ASP A 290 29.05 9.45 -6.56
CA ASP A 290 28.96 8.05 -6.11
C ASP A 290 27.62 7.36 -6.48
N ILE A 291 26.70 8.08 -7.14
CA ILE A 291 25.37 7.58 -7.55
C ILE A 291 25.03 8.14 -8.94
N ASP A 292 25.06 7.28 -9.95
CA ASP A 292 24.90 7.66 -11.35
C ASP A 292 23.42 7.81 -11.75
N SER A 293 22.52 7.16 -11.02
CA SER A 293 21.09 7.11 -11.37
C SER A 293 20.15 7.09 -10.16
N LYS A 294 18.88 7.42 -10.41
CA LYS A 294 17.82 7.29 -9.41
C LYS A 294 17.60 5.83 -8.95
N ASP A 295 17.81 4.87 -9.84
CA ASP A 295 17.70 3.45 -9.53
C ASP A 295 18.82 3.01 -8.59
N GLU A 296 20.04 3.46 -8.85
CA GLU A 296 21.18 3.23 -7.98
C GLU A 296 20.99 3.87 -6.60
N LEU A 297 20.39 5.07 -6.54
CA LEU A 297 20.02 5.67 -5.26
C LEU A 297 19.07 4.78 -4.45
N VAL A 298 18.01 4.28 -5.09
CA VAL A 298 17.01 3.47 -4.40
C VAL A 298 17.62 2.13 -3.98
N ALA A 299 18.47 1.54 -4.83
CA ALA A 299 19.25 0.36 -4.48
C ALA A 299 20.18 0.62 -3.28
N ALA A 300 20.87 1.77 -3.24
CA ALA A 300 21.71 2.17 -2.10
C ALA A 300 20.89 2.34 -0.81
N CYS A 301 19.76 3.04 -0.87
CA CYS A 301 18.81 3.19 0.23
C CYS A 301 18.30 1.83 0.74
N SER A 302 18.04 0.89 -0.18
CA SER A 302 17.60 -0.45 0.15
C SER A 302 18.70 -1.28 0.81
N ARG A 303 19.92 -1.26 0.27
CA ARG A 303 21.09 -1.93 0.85
C ARG A 303 21.36 -1.43 2.26
N ASP A 304 21.33 -0.12 2.46
CA ASP A 304 21.50 0.50 3.79
C ASP A 304 20.41 0.03 4.77
N SER A 305 19.13 0.11 4.36
CA SER A 305 18.01 -0.37 5.18
C SER A 305 18.13 -1.86 5.52
N TYR A 306 18.58 -2.68 4.57
CA TYR A 306 18.80 -4.11 4.78
C TYR A 306 19.96 -4.36 5.75
N HIS A 307 21.09 -3.70 5.58
CA HIS A 307 22.24 -3.80 6.49
C HIS A 307 21.87 -3.41 7.91
N ARG A 308 21.09 -2.34 8.10
CA ARG A 308 20.62 -1.90 9.41
C ARG A 308 19.69 -2.92 10.05
N LEU A 309 18.76 -3.51 9.30
CA LEU A 309 17.90 -4.57 9.80
C LEU A 309 18.69 -5.86 10.14
N ALA A 310 19.65 -6.23 9.30
CA ALA A 310 20.53 -7.38 9.52
C ALA A 310 21.42 -7.18 10.76
N ALA A 311 21.94 -5.97 11.00
CA ALA A 311 22.69 -5.63 12.19
C ALA A 311 21.83 -5.80 13.46
N LEU A 312 20.58 -5.32 13.45
CA LEU A 312 19.64 -5.54 14.56
C LEU A 312 19.38 -7.04 14.81
N GLN A 313 19.18 -7.83 13.75
CA GLN A 313 19.00 -9.27 13.85
C GLN A 313 20.24 -9.96 14.44
N HIS A 314 21.43 -9.57 13.98
CA HIS A 314 22.69 -10.11 14.47
C HIS A 314 22.91 -9.80 15.95
N MET A 315 22.71 -8.54 16.36
CA MET A 315 22.78 -8.14 17.77
C MET A 315 21.76 -8.88 18.64
N ALA A 316 20.52 -9.03 18.18
CA ALA A 316 19.50 -9.79 18.88
C ALA A 316 19.89 -11.27 19.02
N HIS A 317 20.48 -11.86 17.97
CA HIS A 317 20.96 -13.23 17.97
C HIS A 317 22.08 -13.47 18.99
N HIS A 318 22.97 -12.49 19.19
CA HIS A 318 24.02 -12.55 20.20
C HIS A 318 23.53 -12.33 21.63
N ARG A 319 22.53 -11.46 21.83
CA ARG A 319 21.99 -11.16 23.18
C ARG A 319 20.99 -12.20 23.69
N GLN A 320 20.26 -12.86 22.79
CA GLN A 320 19.12 -13.69 23.15
C GLN A 320 19.39 -15.18 22.88
N THR A 321 19.17 -15.99 23.90
CA THR A 321 19.37 -17.45 23.83
C THR A 321 18.18 -18.17 23.19
N SER A 322 16.95 -17.68 23.42
CA SER A 322 15.73 -18.28 22.87
C SER A 322 15.33 -17.70 21.51
N ALA A 323 14.70 -18.52 20.66
CA ALA A 323 14.18 -18.07 19.36
C ALA A 323 13.15 -16.93 19.52
N TRP A 324 12.29 -17.01 20.53
CA TRP A 324 11.32 -15.94 20.84
C TRP A 324 12.02 -14.64 21.24
N GLY A 325 13.02 -14.71 22.12
CA GLY A 325 13.81 -13.54 22.50
C GLY A 325 14.45 -12.86 21.28
N ARG A 326 15.03 -13.64 20.36
CA ARG A 326 15.62 -13.11 19.12
C ARG A 326 14.59 -12.37 18.26
N ILE A 327 13.39 -12.96 18.08
CA ILE A 327 12.31 -12.36 17.30
C ILE A 327 11.79 -11.09 17.99
N ALA A 328 11.45 -11.17 19.27
CA ALA A 328 10.89 -10.05 20.04
C ALA A 328 11.87 -8.88 20.11
N THR A 329 13.15 -9.12 20.42
CA THR A 329 14.18 -8.08 20.41
C THR A 329 14.34 -7.45 19.03
N THR A 330 14.41 -8.25 17.96
CA THR A 330 14.52 -7.73 16.59
C THR A 330 13.32 -6.85 16.22
N LEU A 331 12.10 -7.29 16.54
CA LEU A 331 10.87 -6.56 16.25
C LEU A 331 10.79 -5.26 17.07
N SER A 332 11.04 -5.31 18.38
CA SER A 332 11.10 -4.14 19.25
C SER A 332 12.13 -3.11 18.75
N SER A 333 13.32 -3.56 18.35
CA SER A 333 14.36 -2.71 17.76
C SER A 333 13.95 -2.08 16.45
N ALA A 334 13.40 -2.88 15.52
CA ALA A 334 12.96 -2.37 14.23
C ALA A 334 11.79 -1.39 14.37
N LEU A 335 10.90 -1.61 15.34
CA LEU A 335 9.84 -0.66 15.69
C LEU A 335 10.44 0.63 16.26
N ALA A 336 11.33 0.54 17.25
CA ALA A 336 12.00 1.70 17.82
C ALA A 336 12.73 2.54 16.74
N LEU A 337 13.41 1.87 15.82
CA LEU A 337 14.09 2.50 14.67
C LEU A 337 13.11 3.27 13.78
N GLN A 338 11.95 2.69 13.50
CA GLN A 338 10.92 3.29 12.65
C GLN A 338 10.19 4.45 13.34
N PHE A 339 9.84 4.30 14.63
CA PHE A 339 9.08 5.30 15.38
C PHE A 339 9.91 6.53 15.75
N ARG A 340 11.24 6.40 15.90
CA ARG A 340 12.12 7.58 16.06
C ARG A 340 12.08 8.48 14.82
N GLY A 341 11.84 7.94 13.63
CA GLY A 341 11.56 8.70 12.42
C GLY A 341 12.73 9.49 11.81
N GLU A 342 13.87 9.58 12.50
CA GLU A 342 15.06 10.31 12.01
C GLU A 342 15.65 9.64 10.77
N PHE A 343 15.78 8.31 10.78
CA PHE A 343 16.24 7.53 9.65
C PHE A 343 15.43 6.23 9.51
N PRO A 344 14.19 6.28 9.00
CA PRO A 344 13.35 5.09 8.90
C PRO A 344 13.97 4.07 7.92
N LEU A 345 13.51 2.82 7.95
CA LEU A 345 13.87 1.87 6.89
C LEU A 345 13.07 2.19 5.63
N LEU A 346 13.67 1.96 4.47
CA LEU A 346 12.99 2.04 3.18
C LEU A 346 11.83 1.05 3.14
N ARG A 347 10.68 1.51 2.65
CA ARG A 347 9.52 0.63 2.43
C ARG A 347 9.81 -0.34 1.31
N SER A 348 9.41 -1.59 1.51
CA SER A 348 9.51 -2.65 0.51
C SER A 348 8.72 -2.35 -0.78
N SER A 349 7.64 -1.55 -0.70
CA SER A 349 6.92 -1.07 -1.89
C SER A 349 7.75 -0.14 -2.78
N ALA A 350 8.80 0.51 -2.27
CA ALA A 350 9.70 1.31 -3.10
C ALA A 350 10.55 0.45 -4.04
N LEU A 351 10.91 -0.78 -3.61
CA LEU A 351 11.65 -1.74 -4.42
C LEU A 351 10.80 -2.32 -5.56
N GLN A 352 9.50 -2.53 -5.32
CA GLN A 352 8.58 -3.06 -6.33
C GLN A 352 8.38 -2.11 -7.52
N ALA A 353 8.60 -0.80 -7.29
CA ALA A 353 8.45 0.22 -8.32
C ALA A 353 9.72 0.42 -9.17
N MET A 354 10.82 -0.30 -8.86
CA MET A 354 12.04 -0.26 -9.65
C MET A 354 11.87 -1.04 -10.97
N PRO A 355 12.49 -0.59 -12.07
CA PRO A 355 12.58 -1.39 -13.29
C PRO A 355 13.25 -2.76 -13.00
N ALA A 356 12.81 -3.80 -13.73
CA ALA A 356 13.36 -5.15 -13.63
C ALA A 356 14.79 -5.25 -14.16
#